data_AF-A0A8T5MQ61-F1
#
_entry.id   AF-A0A8T5MQ61-F1
#
_cell.length_a   1.000
_cell.length_b   1.000
_cell.length_c   1.000
_cell.angle_alpha   90.00
_cell.angle_beta   90.00
_cell.angle_gamma   90.00
#
_symmetry.space_group_name_H-M   'P 1'
#
loop_
_entity.id
_entity.type
_entity.pdbx_description
1 polymer ?
#
loop_
_entity_poly.entity_id
_entity_poly.type
_entity_poly.pdbx_seq_one_letter_code
_entity_poly.pdbx_strand_id
1 'polypeptide(L)'
;MRNKLLVVGGIVIGIFALLMILISSGNASGYETLRSFEGKMILYKSSTCGCCEVYSQYFKGKGNSEIEIVTVLDNRRVMDEYNIPGFLESCHTTVVGNYFVEGHIPLEAIEKLLTENPNIAGIGMPGMPSGSPGMPGPKSGDFVIYGVNYDGSTFEFMRI
;
A
#
# COMPACT_ATOMS: atom_id res chain seq x y z
N MET A 1 -49.75 52.25 19.85
CA MET A 1 -49.52 52.64 18.43
C MET A 1 -48.20 51.99 18.01
N ARG A 2 -48.17 50.87 17.26
CA ARG A 2 -48.13 50.79 15.77
C ARG A 2 -46.89 51.56 15.24
N ASN A 3 -45.83 51.06 14.60
CA ASN A 3 -45.51 50.00 13.61
C ASN A 3 -43.99 49.70 13.67
N LYS A 4 -43.46 48.47 13.47
CA LYS A 4 -43.11 47.77 12.20
C LYS A 4 -42.32 48.59 11.16
N LEU A 5 -41.03 48.26 10.94
CA LEU A 5 -40.35 48.07 9.64
C LEU A 5 -38.91 47.56 9.92
N LEU A 6 -38.64 46.25 9.81
CA LEU A 6 -38.18 45.51 8.61
C LEU A 6 -36.80 45.98 8.12
N VAL A 7 -35.72 45.27 8.48
CA VAL A 7 -35.22 44.06 7.76
C VAL A 7 -34.85 44.40 6.32
N VAL A 8 -33.69 45.04 6.13
CA VAL A 8 -32.98 45.08 4.85
C VAL A 8 -31.49 45.04 5.19
N GLY A 9 -30.85 43.88 5.02
CA GLY A 9 -29.41 43.76 5.28
C GLY A 9 -28.86 42.36 5.49
N GLY A 10 -29.65 41.29 5.28
CA GLY A 10 -29.22 39.93 5.60
C GLY A 10 -29.41 38.88 4.50
N ILE A 11 -29.66 39.27 3.24
CA ILE A 11 -30.04 38.31 2.18
C ILE A 11 -28.96 38.13 1.11
N VAL A 12 -27.93 38.99 1.03
CA VAL A 12 -26.91 38.88 -0.04
C VAL A 12 -25.64 38.10 0.38
N ILE A 13 -25.41 37.88 1.68
CA ILE A 13 -24.21 37.17 2.16
C ILE A 13 -24.49 35.66 2.37
N GLY A 14 -25.76 35.24 2.41
CA GLY A 14 -26.14 33.85 2.71
C GLY A 14 -26.08 32.88 1.53
N ILE A 15 -26.03 33.36 0.28
CA ILE A 15 -26.10 32.49 -0.91
C ILE A 15 -24.72 32.09 -1.45
N PHE A 16 -23.66 32.83 -1.10
CA PHE A 16 -22.29 32.49 -1.52
C PHE A 16 -21.60 31.45 -0.62
N ALA A 17 -22.09 31.22 0.59
CA ALA A 17 -21.56 30.20 1.49
C ALA A 17 -22.18 28.80 1.27
N LEU A 18 -23.25 28.70 0.48
CA LEU A 18 -23.96 27.43 0.24
C LEU A 18 -23.44 26.65 -0.99
N LEU A 19 -22.40 27.13 -1.66
CA LEU A 19 -21.81 26.50 -2.86
C LEU A 19 -20.43 25.88 -2.61
N MET A 20 -20.12 25.54 -1.35
CA MET A 20 -18.79 25.12 -0.90
C MET A 20 -18.77 23.74 -0.22
N ILE A 21 -19.72 22.84 -0.48
CA ILE A 21 -19.64 21.46 0.04
C ILE A 21 -20.20 20.45 -0.97
N LEU A 22 -19.64 20.40 -2.19
CA LEU A 22 -19.81 19.25 -3.09
C LEU A 22 -18.51 18.99 -3.88
N ILE A 23 -17.37 18.99 -3.19
CA ILE A 23 -16.22 18.23 -3.67
C ILE A 23 -16.18 16.98 -2.81
N SER A 24 -17.02 16.01 -3.18
CA SER A 24 -16.86 14.64 -2.74
C SER A 24 -15.46 14.21 -3.16
N SER A 25 -14.61 14.03 -2.17
CA SER A 25 -13.26 13.52 -2.23
C SER A 25 -13.21 12.27 -3.11
N GLY A 26 -12.72 12.42 -4.33
CA GLY A 26 -12.37 11.28 -5.17
C GLY A 26 -11.27 10.46 -4.50
N ASN A 27 -11.62 9.24 -4.09
CA ASN A 27 -10.76 8.08 -3.85
C ASN A 27 -9.44 8.33 -3.09
N ALA A 28 -9.54 8.59 -1.78
CA ALA A 28 -8.43 8.48 -0.84
C ALA A 28 -8.41 7.11 -0.10
N SER A 29 -8.99 6.06 -0.69
CA SER A 29 -9.39 4.86 0.06
C SER A 29 -8.24 3.90 0.44
N GLY A 30 -7.06 4.02 -0.15
CA GLY A 30 -6.01 3.01 0.04
C GLY A 30 -5.06 3.27 1.21
N TYR A 31 -4.47 4.46 1.21
CA TYR A 31 -3.36 4.79 2.12
C TYR A 31 -3.78 4.91 3.59
N GLU A 32 -5.07 5.07 3.88
CA GLU A 32 -5.61 5.15 5.25
C GLU A 32 -5.49 3.82 6.01
N THR A 33 -5.60 2.67 5.33
CA THR A 33 -5.38 1.36 5.97
C THR A 33 -3.94 1.25 6.47
N LEU A 34 -2.96 1.68 5.66
CA LEU A 34 -1.56 1.74 6.10
C LEU A 34 -1.41 2.69 7.31
N ARG A 35 -2.07 3.85 7.33
CA ARG A 35 -2.08 4.76 8.50
C ARG A 35 -2.64 4.11 9.77
N SER A 36 -3.67 3.30 9.60
CA SER A 36 -4.36 2.64 10.71
C SER A 36 -3.60 1.42 11.23
N PHE A 37 -2.59 0.93 10.49
CA PHE A 37 -1.74 -0.14 10.95
C PHE A 37 -0.67 0.41 11.91
N GLU A 38 -0.85 0.16 13.22
CA GLU A 38 0.06 0.62 14.28
C GLU A 38 1.41 -0.15 14.34
N GLY A 39 1.63 -1.12 13.45
CA GLY A 39 2.86 -1.92 13.46
C GLY A 39 3.98 -1.33 12.60
N LYS A 40 5.21 -1.68 12.96
CA LYS A 40 6.43 -1.34 12.21
C LYS A 40 6.43 -2.08 10.86
N MET A 41 6.73 -1.36 9.79
CA MET A 41 7.01 -1.97 8.48
C MET A 41 8.52 -2.06 8.30
N ILE A 42 9.03 -3.24 7.95
CA ILE A 42 10.47 -3.46 7.73
C ILE A 42 10.69 -3.91 6.30
N LEU A 43 11.52 -3.19 5.55
CA LEU A 43 11.93 -3.55 4.20
C LEU A 43 13.37 -4.06 4.22
N TYR A 44 13.53 -5.34 3.91
CA TYR A 44 14.83 -5.98 3.70
C TYR A 44 15.23 -5.86 2.24
N LYS A 45 16.32 -5.14 1.95
CA LYS A 45 16.82 -4.99 0.58
C LYS A 45 18.34 -4.93 0.51
N SER A 46 18.90 -5.20 -0.66
CA SER A 46 20.30 -4.87 -0.94
C SER A 46 20.50 -3.38 -1.18
N SER A 47 21.63 -2.84 -0.71
CA SER A 47 22.06 -1.47 -0.98
C SER A 47 22.41 -1.21 -2.44
N THR A 48 22.69 -2.28 -3.20
CA THR A 48 23.04 -2.19 -4.63
C THR A 48 21.84 -2.39 -5.56
N CYS A 49 20.65 -2.67 -5.01
CA CYS A 49 19.42 -2.86 -5.80
C CYS A 49 18.70 -1.53 -6.06
N GLY A 50 18.86 -0.99 -7.27
CA GLY A 50 18.27 0.29 -7.66
C GLY A 50 16.73 0.32 -7.64
N CYS A 51 16.07 -0.72 -8.15
CA CYS A 51 14.60 -0.78 -8.14
C CYS A 51 14.02 -0.91 -6.73
N CYS A 52 14.72 -1.59 -5.82
CA CYS A 52 14.34 -1.69 -4.41
C CYS A 52 14.42 -0.34 -3.68
N GLU A 53 15.34 0.53 -4.09
CA GLU A 53 15.41 1.91 -3.58
C GLU A 53 14.23 2.76 -4.08
N VAL A 54 13.80 2.57 -5.32
CA VAL A 54 12.57 3.23 -5.80
C VAL A 54 11.34 2.67 -5.08
N TYR A 55 11.31 1.36 -4.82
CA TYR A 55 10.23 0.72 -4.07
C TYR A 55 10.16 1.21 -2.61
N SER A 56 11.29 1.42 -1.92
CA SER A 56 11.27 2.00 -0.57
C SER A 56 10.60 3.38 -0.54
N GLN A 57 10.80 4.16 -1.60
CA GLN A 57 10.18 5.47 -1.77
C GLN A 57 8.71 5.39 -2.17
N TYR A 58 8.25 4.25 -2.70
CA TYR A 58 6.86 4.05 -3.08
C TYR A 58 5.91 4.13 -1.88
N PHE A 59 6.39 3.85 -0.66
CA PHE A 59 5.66 4.04 0.60
C PHE A 59 5.67 5.49 1.11
N LYS A 60 6.57 6.36 0.62
CA LYS A 60 6.66 7.74 1.10
C LYS A 60 5.41 8.53 0.73
N GLY A 61 4.84 9.19 1.73
CA GLY A 61 3.60 9.97 1.57
C GLY A 61 2.33 9.12 1.44
N LYS A 62 2.46 7.79 1.53
CA LYS A 62 1.35 6.84 1.44
C LYS A 62 1.21 6.12 2.77
N GLY A 63 0.49 6.79 3.66
CA GLY A 63 0.29 6.33 5.02
C GLY A 63 1.17 7.04 6.06
N ASN A 64 1.03 6.64 7.32
CA ASN A 64 1.74 7.19 8.48
C ASN A 64 2.71 6.16 9.08
N SER A 65 2.84 4.98 8.48
CA SER A 65 3.75 3.94 8.95
C SER A 65 5.18 4.29 8.56
N GLU A 66 6.06 4.42 9.55
CA GLU A 66 7.49 4.53 9.31
C GLU A 66 8.02 3.20 8.78
N ILE A 67 8.69 3.24 7.62
CA ILE A 67 9.36 2.07 7.05
C ILE A 67 10.81 2.04 7.51
N GLU A 68 11.16 1.00 8.27
CA GLU A 68 12.55 0.68 8.58
C GLU A 68 13.18 -0.02 7.39
N ILE A 69 14.37 0.41 6.99
CA ILE A 69 15.15 -0.25 5.94
C ILE A 69 16.26 -1.06 6.59
N VAL A 70 16.25 -2.37 6.38
CA VAL A 70 17.33 -3.27 6.77
C VAL A 70 18.11 -3.66 5.53
N THR A 71 19.40 -3.31 5.51
CA THR A 71 20.26 -3.67 4.38
C THR A 71 20.73 -5.11 4.54
N VAL A 72 20.45 -5.95 3.55
CA VAL A 72 20.90 -7.35 3.48
C VAL A 72 21.76 -7.56 2.23
N LEU A 73 22.73 -8.46 2.29
CA LEU A 73 23.53 -8.82 1.11
C LEU A 73 22.72 -9.65 0.11
N ASP A 74 21.76 -10.43 0.62
CA ASP A 74 21.00 -11.41 -0.14
C ASP A 74 19.59 -11.56 0.48
N ASN A 75 18.55 -11.37 -0.34
CA ASN A 75 17.15 -11.52 0.08
C ASN A 75 16.81 -12.98 0.40
N ARG A 76 17.54 -13.95 -0.16
CA ARG A 76 17.28 -15.38 0.05
C ARG A 76 17.29 -15.79 1.51
N ARG A 77 18.17 -15.19 2.32
CA ARG A 77 18.23 -15.45 3.78
C ARG A 77 16.97 -15.00 4.50
N VAL A 78 16.39 -13.87 4.07
CA VAL A 78 15.13 -13.36 4.62
C VAL A 78 13.98 -14.27 4.20
N MET A 79 13.95 -14.68 2.93
CA MET A 79 12.99 -15.67 2.45
C MET A 79 13.04 -16.98 3.25
N ASP A 80 14.23 -17.50 3.53
CA ASP A 80 14.39 -18.72 4.32
C ASP A 80 13.89 -18.53 5.77
N GLU A 81 14.14 -17.37 6.38
CA GLU A 81 13.65 -17.04 7.74
C GLU A 81 12.11 -17.00 7.83
N TYR A 82 11.46 -16.46 6.80
CA TYR A 82 10.00 -16.35 6.71
C TYR A 82 9.34 -17.55 5.99
N ASN A 83 10.11 -18.60 5.65
CA ASN A 83 9.65 -19.77 4.91
C ASN A 83 8.94 -19.42 3.58
N ILE A 84 9.42 -18.39 2.88
CA ILE A 84 8.86 -17.95 1.61
C ILE A 84 9.23 -18.98 0.52
N PRO A 85 8.24 -19.54 -0.21
CA PRO A 85 8.49 -20.49 -1.30
C PRO A 85 9.47 -19.94 -2.33
N GLY A 86 10.49 -20.72 -2.70
CA GLY A 86 11.56 -20.25 -3.58
C GLY A 86 11.09 -19.81 -4.97
N PHE A 87 9.96 -20.32 -5.48
CA PHE A 87 9.42 -19.88 -6.77
C PHE A 87 8.87 -18.45 -6.74
N LEU A 88 8.64 -17.87 -5.56
CA LEU A 88 8.21 -16.48 -5.37
C LEU A 88 9.39 -15.51 -5.26
N GLU A 89 10.63 -15.98 -5.40
CA GLU A 89 11.83 -15.16 -5.22
C GLU A 89 11.75 -13.84 -6.00
N SER A 90 11.95 -12.76 -5.26
CA SER A 90 12.13 -11.40 -5.75
C SER A 90 13.36 -10.77 -5.09
N CYS A 91 13.57 -9.48 -5.34
CA CYS A 91 14.78 -8.78 -4.92
C CYS A 91 14.74 -8.24 -3.48
N HIS A 92 13.57 -8.22 -2.84
CA HIS A 92 13.38 -7.70 -1.49
C HIS A 92 12.13 -8.29 -0.82
N THR A 93 12.13 -8.28 0.51
CA THR A 93 11.00 -8.69 1.34
C THR A 93 10.56 -7.51 2.21
N THR A 94 9.28 -7.20 2.24
CA THR A 94 8.69 -6.31 3.26
C THR A 94 7.97 -7.15 4.31
N VAL A 95 8.13 -6.81 5.59
CA VAL A 95 7.37 -7.39 6.70
C VAL A 95 6.46 -6.32 7.27
N VAL A 96 5.18 -6.62 7.37
CA VAL A 96 4.16 -5.71 7.90
C VAL A 96 3.16 -6.50 8.75
N GLY A 97 3.14 -6.20 10.04
CA GLY A 97 2.38 -6.98 11.01
C GLY A 97 2.85 -8.42 11.06
N ASN A 98 1.93 -9.34 10.82
CA ASN A 98 2.21 -10.77 10.84
C ASN A 98 2.50 -11.34 9.44
N TYR A 99 2.58 -10.48 8.42
CA TYR A 99 2.73 -10.89 7.04
C TYR A 99 4.11 -10.52 6.49
N PHE A 100 4.65 -11.42 5.66
CA PHE A 100 5.62 -11.01 4.65
C PHE A 100 4.90 -10.55 3.37
N VAL A 101 5.59 -9.71 2.61
CA VAL A 101 5.22 -9.21 1.29
C VAL A 101 6.47 -9.32 0.41
N GLU A 102 6.52 -10.34 -0.44
CA GLU A 102 7.68 -10.65 -1.28
C GLU A 102 7.60 -9.93 -2.63
N GLY A 103 8.59 -9.08 -2.88
CA GLY A 103 8.78 -8.39 -4.15
C GLY A 103 7.97 -7.11 -4.36
N HIS A 104 7.93 -6.68 -5.62
CA HIS A 104 7.38 -5.39 -6.07
C HIS A 104 5.84 -5.32 -6.06
N ILE A 105 5.23 -5.51 -4.90
CA ILE A 105 3.79 -5.63 -4.73
C ILE A 105 3.09 -4.25 -4.79
N PRO A 106 2.01 -4.08 -5.57
CA PRO A 106 1.16 -2.88 -5.54
C PRO A 106 0.54 -2.64 -4.16
N LEU A 107 0.40 -1.37 -3.76
CA LEU A 107 -0.15 -1.05 -2.44
C LEU A 107 -1.56 -1.56 -2.25
N GLU A 108 -2.37 -1.60 -3.31
CA GLU A 108 -3.75 -2.08 -3.27
C GLU A 108 -3.83 -3.54 -2.78
N ALA A 109 -2.81 -4.37 -3.08
CA ALA A 109 -2.73 -5.74 -2.59
C ALA A 109 -2.32 -5.79 -1.10
N ILE A 110 -1.40 -4.91 -0.67
CA ILE A 110 -1.01 -4.77 0.75
C ILE A 110 -2.19 -4.25 1.58
N GLU A 111 -2.93 -3.28 1.05
CA GLU A 111 -4.12 -2.72 1.68
C GLU A 111 -5.21 -3.78 1.84
N LYS A 112 -5.48 -4.57 0.79
CA LYS A 112 -6.38 -5.72 0.86
C LYS A 112 -5.92 -6.72 1.93
N LEU A 113 -4.63 -7.06 1.95
CA LEU A 113 -4.06 -7.97 2.94
C LEU A 113 -4.29 -7.48 4.37
N LEU A 114 -3.99 -6.21 4.66
CA LEU A 114 -4.15 -5.63 5.99
C LEU A 114 -5.62 -5.41 6.38
N THR A 115 -6.49 -5.11 5.41
CA THR A 115 -7.92 -4.89 5.64
C THR A 115 -8.65 -6.20 5.91
N GLU A 116 -8.40 -7.23 5.10
CA GLU A 116 -9.06 -8.53 5.24
C GLU A 116 -8.43 -9.39 6.32
N ASN A 117 -7.15 -9.14 6.64
CA ASN A 117 -6.37 -9.84 7.65
C ASN A 117 -6.55 -11.39 7.59
N PRO A 118 -6.36 -12.02 6.42
CA PRO A 118 -6.57 -13.45 6.24
C PRO A 118 -5.56 -14.30 7.01
N ASN A 119 -5.94 -15.49 7.44
CA ASN A 119 -5.04 -16.42 8.16
C ASN A 119 -4.01 -17.09 7.24
N ILE A 120 -3.02 -16.32 6.78
CA ILE A 120 -1.94 -16.73 5.88
C ILE A 120 -0.60 -16.15 6.37
N ALA A 121 0.52 -16.65 5.85
CA ALA A 121 1.86 -16.18 6.20
C ALA A 121 2.25 -14.89 5.48
N GLY A 122 1.75 -14.67 4.26
CA GLY A 122 2.09 -13.50 3.48
C GLY A 122 1.60 -13.56 2.04
N ILE A 123 2.05 -12.58 1.26
CA ILE A 123 1.80 -12.50 -0.19
C ILE A 123 3.11 -12.33 -0.95
N GLY A 124 3.16 -12.74 -2.22
CA GLY A 124 4.35 -12.57 -3.05
C GLY A 124 4.05 -12.51 -4.54
N MET A 125 4.92 -11.83 -5.28
CA MET A 125 4.88 -11.77 -6.73
C MET A 125 6.27 -12.08 -7.29
N PRO A 126 6.42 -13.15 -8.07
CA PRO A 126 7.73 -13.65 -8.48
C PRO A 126 8.47 -12.68 -9.40
N GLY A 127 9.79 -12.63 -9.22
CA GLY A 127 10.70 -11.89 -10.08
C GLY A 127 10.57 -10.37 -9.94
N MET A 128 10.74 -9.66 -11.05
CA MET A 128 10.71 -8.21 -11.11
C MET A 128 9.96 -7.73 -12.37
N PRO A 129 8.61 -7.82 -12.38
CA PRO A 129 7.82 -7.48 -13.57
C PRO A 129 7.95 -6.00 -13.97
N SER A 130 8.02 -5.72 -15.27
CA SER A 130 8.05 -4.32 -15.74
C SER A 130 6.75 -3.60 -15.38
N GLY A 131 6.86 -2.33 -14.99
CA GLY A 131 5.73 -1.50 -14.57
C GLY A 131 5.16 -1.80 -13.19
N SER A 132 5.68 -2.81 -12.47
CA SER A 132 5.37 -2.96 -11.04
C SER A 132 6.00 -1.81 -10.23
N PRO A 133 5.51 -1.50 -9.03
CA PRO A 133 6.09 -0.41 -8.23
C PRO A 133 7.61 -0.56 -8.06
N GLY A 134 8.37 0.50 -8.33
CA GLY A 134 9.84 0.47 -8.28
C GLY A 134 10.53 -0.10 -9.53
N MET A 135 9.80 -0.79 -10.43
CA MET A 135 10.32 -1.29 -11.69
C MET A 135 10.03 -0.33 -12.85
N PRO A 136 11.00 -0.10 -13.76
CA PRO A 136 10.79 0.74 -14.92
C PRO A 136 9.92 0.06 -15.99
N GLY A 137 9.51 0.85 -16.98
CA GLY A 137 8.80 0.39 -18.17
C GLY A 137 7.29 0.24 -17.97
N PRO A 138 6.55 -0.05 -19.05
CA PRO A 138 5.11 -0.22 -19.00
C PRO A 138 4.73 -1.59 -18.39
N LYS A 139 3.58 -1.63 -17.71
CA LYS A 139 2.96 -2.89 -17.28
C LYS A 139 2.64 -3.76 -18.50
N SER A 140 3.10 -5.01 -18.46
CA SER A 140 2.83 -6.02 -19.50
C SER A 140 2.03 -7.16 -18.89
N GLY A 141 0.75 -7.26 -19.26
CA GLY A 141 -0.17 -8.24 -18.70
C GLY A 141 -0.57 -7.95 -17.25
N ASP A 142 -1.07 -8.98 -16.58
CA ASP A 142 -1.52 -8.87 -15.19
C ASP A 142 -0.39 -9.23 -14.22
N PHE A 143 -0.36 -8.51 -13.11
CA PHE A 143 0.38 -8.89 -11.91
C PHE A 143 -0.46 -9.92 -11.17
N VAL A 144 0.09 -11.13 -11.03
CA VAL A 144 -0.51 -12.20 -10.24
C VAL A 144 0.19 -12.22 -8.89
N ILE A 145 -0.55 -11.83 -7.85
CA ILE A 145 -0.10 -11.85 -6.46
C ILE A 145 -0.58 -13.15 -5.84
N TYR A 146 0.35 -13.94 -5.32
CA TYR A 146 0.07 -15.19 -4.64
C TYR A 146 -0.06 -14.94 -3.13
N GLY A 147 -1.08 -15.54 -2.52
CA GLY A 147 -1.15 -15.70 -1.08
C GLY A 147 -0.44 -16.99 -0.69
N VAL A 148 0.24 -16.98 0.45
CA VAL A 148 1.05 -18.10 0.94
C VAL A 148 0.54 -18.51 2.32
N ASN A 149 0.03 -19.73 2.42
CA ASN A 149 -0.36 -20.32 3.70
C ASN A 149 0.87 -20.69 4.54
N TYR A 150 0.69 -20.89 5.85
CA TYR A 150 1.79 -21.26 6.75
C TYR A 150 2.46 -22.60 6.42
N ASP A 151 1.81 -23.47 5.64
CA ASP A 151 2.39 -24.73 5.13
C ASP A 151 3.17 -24.56 3.81
N GLY A 152 3.29 -23.34 3.31
CA GLY A 152 3.97 -23.01 2.05
C GLY A 152 3.12 -23.22 0.79
N SER A 153 1.89 -23.74 0.92
CA SER A 153 0.96 -23.81 -0.20
C SER A 153 0.51 -22.42 -0.64
N THR A 154 0.25 -22.26 -1.94
CA THR A 154 -0.05 -20.95 -2.53
C THR A 154 -1.35 -20.95 -3.30
N PHE A 155 -2.00 -19.79 -3.35
CA PHE A 155 -3.21 -19.54 -4.14
C PHE A 155 -3.14 -18.15 -4.78
N GLU A 156 -3.94 -17.89 -5.82
CA GLU A 156 -4.06 -16.55 -6.37
C GLU A 156 -4.82 -15.66 -5.39
N PHE A 157 -4.12 -14.69 -4.79
CA PHE A 157 -4.69 -13.76 -3.82
C PHE A 157 -5.32 -12.55 -4.51
N MET A 158 -4.65 -12.04 -5.55
CA MET A 158 -5.11 -10.88 -6.31
C MET A 158 -4.48 -10.86 -7.71
N ARG A 159 -5.21 -10.30 -8.66
CA ARG A 159 -4.75 -10.06 -10.03
C ARG A 159 -5.05 -8.61 -10.41
N ILE A 160 -4.03 -7.88 -10.88
CA ILE A 160 -4.11 -6.44 -11.20
C ILE A 160 -3.47 -6.17 -12.54
#